data_AF-A0A950M0S9-F1
#
_entry.id   AF-A0A950M0S9-F1
#
_cell.length_a   1.000
_cell.length_b   1.000
_cell.length_c   1.000
_cell.angle_alpha   90.00
_cell.angle_beta   90.00
_cell.angle_gamma   90.00
#
_symmetry.space_group_name_H-M   'P 1'
#
loop_
_entity.id
_entity.type
_entity.pdbx_description
1 polymer ?
#
loop_
_entity_poly.entity_id
_entity_poly.type
_entity_poly.pdbx_seq_one_letter_code
_entity_poly.pdbx_strand_id
1 'polypeptide(L)'
;MSSRWRSWTLVLVAVGVGGLAGCTGGGTPAESAASASALAEPAQQVSAAQAATGLRKIERIAKEIARVSAADKAEAAGLDGRIEPIWKPVEDTVRRNDQDTYLAMEDGFVALEKAAGGGDAASADTGSAGISSAVRAYLAKYPG
;
A
#
# COMPACT_ATOMS: atom_id res chain seq x y z
N MET A 1 3.63 -5.98 18.72
CA MET A 1 2.49 -5.77 17.81
C MET A 1 3.07 -5.09 16.58
N SER A 2 3.22 -5.84 15.49
CA SER A 2 3.85 -5.35 14.26
C SER A 2 2.82 -4.47 13.54
N SER A 3 3.10 -3.17 13.37
CA SER A 3 2.25 -2.28 12.56
C SER A 3 2.11 -2.88 11.17
N ARG A 4 0.88 -3.28 10.81
CA ARG A 4 0.57 -3.88 9.50
C ARG A 4 0.94 -2.95 8.33
N TRP A 5 1.04 -1.66 8.62
CA TRP A 5 1.39 -0.58 7.70
C TRP A 5 2.90 -0.42 7.43
N ARG A 6 3.80 -1.09 8.20
CA ARG A 6 5.26 -0.88 8.11
C ARG A 6 6.07 -2.08 7.59
N SER A 7 5.47 -3.13 7.06
CA SER A 7 6.20 -4.34 6.66
C SER A 7 6.35 -4.52 5.15
N TRP A 8 7.20 -3.71 4.53
CA TRP A 8 7.79 -4.02 3.22
C TRP A 8 9.23 -3.53 3.12
N THR A 9 10.21 -4.30 3.61
CA THR A 9 11.52 -4.47 2.94
C THR A 9 12.24 -5.69 3.53
N LEU A 10 12.40 -6.75 2.74
CA LEU A 10 13.61 -7.57 2.77
C LEU A 10 13.74 -8.25 1.41
N VAL A 11 14.36 -7.52 0.48
CA VAL A 11 14.97 -8.13 -0.71
C VAL A 11 16.12 -8.98 -0.20
N LEU A 12 15.92 -10.31 -0.18
CA LEU A 12 16.99 -11.27 0.03
C LEU A 12 17.73 -11.46 -1.31
N VAL A 13 18.77 -10.67 -1.53
CA VAL A 13 19.81 -10.97 -2.52
C VAL A 13 20.65 -12.11 -1.95
N ALA A 14 20.42 -13.33 -2.43
CA ALA A 14 21.34 -14.44 -2.19
C ALA A 14 22.37 -14.50 -3.31
N VAL A 15 23.53 -13.88 -3.07
CA VAL A 15 24.78 -14.15 -3.80
C VAL A 15 25.26 -15.54 -3.38
N GLY A 16 25.35 -16.47 -4.33
CA GLY A 16 25.96 -17.78 -4.14
C GLY A 16 27.06 -18.02 -5.18
N VAL A 17 28.31 -17.91 -4.73
CA VAL A 17 29.54 -18.21 -5.47
C VAL A 17 30.04 -19.61 -5.06
N GLY A 18 30.46 -20.42 -6.04
CA GLY A 18 31.28 -21.64 -5.89
C GLY A 18 30.54 -22.92 -6.30
N GLY A 19 31.07 -23.85 -7.11
CA GLY A 19 32.43 -24.08 -7.58
C GLY A 19 32.50 -25.19 -8.65
N LEU A 20 33.75 -25.54 -8.99
CA LEU A 20 34.28 -26.21 -10.19
C LEU A 20 33.94 -27.71 -10.38
N ALA A 21 33.83 -28.15 -11.65
CA ALA A 21 34.61 -29.25 -12.29
C ALA A 21 33.81 -30.01 -13.38
N GLY A 22 34.41 -30.17 -14.57
CA GLY A 22 33.97 -31.15 -15.58
C GLY A 22 34.25 -30.74 -17.03
N CYS A 23 35.42 -31.09 -17.56
CA CYS A 23 35.73 -31.03 -18.99
C CYS A 23 35.36 -32.36 -19.65
N THR A 24 34.52 -32.41 -20.69
CA THR A 24 34.71 -33.23 -21.91
C THR A 24 33.77 -32.76 -23.04
N GLY A 25 34.27 -32.78 -24.28
CA GLY A 25 33.45 -33.03 -25.48
C GLY A 25 32.97 -31.80 -26.26
N GLY A 26 33.59 -31.56 -27.41
CA GLY A 26 33.26 -30.47 -28.33
C GLY A 26 32.05 -30.74 -29.25
N GLY A 27 31.56 -29.67 -29.87
CA GLY A 27 30.60 -29.73 -30.97
C GLY A 27 29.80 -28.45 -31.20
N THR A 28 30.25 -27.64 -32.17
CA THR A 28 29.41 -26.89 -33.15
C THR A 28 28.66 -25.62 -32.67
N PRO A 29 28.60 -24.53 -33.48
CA PRO A 29 28.34 -23.19 -32.98
C PRO A 29 26.86 -22.82 -32.85
N ALA A 30 26.58 -22.06 -31.79
CA ALA A 30 25.60 -20.99 -31.64
C ALA A 30 24.30 -21.09 -32.47
N GLU A 31 23.29 -21.73 -31.88
CA GLU A 31 21.90 -21.31 -32.07
C GLU A 31 21.42 -20.72 -30.74
N SER A 32 21.37 -19.39 -30.70
CA SER A 32 20.90 -18.61 -29.56
C SER A 32 19.39 -18.75 -29.48
N ALA A 33 18.92 -19.85 -28.92
CA ALA A 33 17.56 -19.96 -28.41
C ALA A 33 17.54 -19.18 -27.09
N ALA A 34 17.32 -17.87 -27.21
CA ALA A 34 16.89 -17.02 -26.12
C ALA A 34 15.65 -17.68 -25.50
N SER A 35 15.86 -18.40 -24.40
CA SER A 35 14.80 -18.68 -23.45
C SER A 35 14.32 -17.32 -22.98
N ALA A 36 13.27 -16.84 -23.63
CA ALA A 36 12.48 -15.71 -23.23
C ALA A 36 12.10 -15.95 -21.77
N SER A 37 12.88 -15.36 -20.87
CA SER A 37 12.41 -14.99 -19.56
C SER A 37 11.18 -14.15 -19.85
N ALA A 38 10.00 -14.75 -19.67
CA ALA A 38 8.76 -14.01 -19.63
C ALA A 38 8.93 -12.98 -18.53
N LEU A 39 9.31 -11.76 -18.94
CA LEU A 39 9.26 -10.58 -18.10
C LEU A 39 7.82 -10.56 -17.60
N ALA A 40 7.65 -10.78 -16.29
CA ALA A 40 6.37 -10.54 -15.65
C ALA A 40 5.92 -9.15 -16.10
N GLU A 41 4.75 -9.08 -16.75
CA GLU A 41 4.21 -7.79 -17.16
C GLU A 41 4.23 -6.87 -15.94
N PRO A 42 4.71 -5.63 -16.08
CA PRO A 42 4.65 -4.69 -14.98
C PRO A 42 3.20 -4.62 -14.53
N ALA A 43 2.95 -4.91 -13.25
CA ALA A 43 1.62 -4.79 -12.66
C ALA A 43 1.04 -3.45 -13.10
N GLN A 44 -0.07 -3.48 -13.85
CA GLN A 44 -0.67 -2.27 -14.42
C GLN A 44 -0.88 -1.25 -13.31
N GLN A 45 -0.10 -0.17 -13.36
CA GLN A 45 -0.20 0.91 -12.39
C GLN A 45 -1.58 1.56 -12.51
N VAL A 46 -2.26 1.77 -11.38
CA VAL A 46 -3.54 2.47 -11.39
C VAL A 46 -3.34 3.93 -11.77
N SER A 47 -4.29 4.49 -12.52
CA SER A 47 -4.30 5.90 -12.90
C SER A 47 -4.54 6.81 -11.70
N ALA A 48 -4.21 8.11 -11.84
CA ALA A 48 -4.51 9.11 -10.82
C ALA A 48 -6.01 9.20 -10.50
N ALA A 49 -6.90 9.01 -11.50
CA ALA A 49 -8.34 8.98 -11.30
C ALA A 49 -8.82 7.74 -10.50
N GLN A 50 -8.19 6.58 -10.73
CA GLN A 50 -8.42 5.38 -9.92
C GLN A 50 -7.92 5.57 -8.49
N ALA A 51 -6.74 6.19 -8.31
CA ALA A 51 -6.22 6.54 -6.98
C ALA A 51 -7.15 7.51 -6.24
N ALA A 52 -7.61 8.58 -6.90
CA ALA A 52 -8.60 9.52 -6.39
C ALA A 52 -9.90 8.83 -5.96
N THR A 53 -10.36 7.83 -6.72
CA THR A 53 -11.54 7.02 -6.37
C THR A 53 -11.30 6.16 -5.12
N GLY A 54 -10.12 5.53 -5.00
CA GLY A 54 -9.72 4.77 -3.82
C GLY A 54 -9.65 5.65 -2.57
N LEU A 55 -8.98 6.79 -2.66
CA LEU A 55 -8.86 7.79 -1.60
C LEU A 55 -10.22 8.27 -1.07
N ARG A 56 -11.18 8.56 -1.96
CA ARG A 56 -12.56 8.92 -1.56
C ARG A 56 -13.30 7.79 -0.83
N LYS A 57 -13.04 6.53 -1.18
CA LYS A 57 -13.62 5.37 -0.45
C LYS A 57 -13.02 5.26 0.95
N ILE A 58 -11.70 5.40 1.06
CA ILE A 58 -10.97 5.39 2.33
C ILE A 58 -11.46 6.51 3.25
N GLU A 59 -11.60 7.73 2.73
CA GLU A 59 -12.13 8.88 3.49
C GLU A 59 -13.49 8.58 4.13
N ARG A 60 -14.40 7.94 3.39
CA ARG A 60 -15.72 7.57 3.92
C ARG A 60 -15.61 6.54 5.04
N ILE A 61 -14.74 5.55 4.90
CA ILE A 61 -14.51 4.53 5.95
C ILE A 61 -13.92 5.20 7.20
N ALA A 62 -12.94 6.09 7.03
CA ALA A 62 -12.34 6.84 8.14
C ALA A 62 -13.38 7.68 8.92
N LYS A 63 -14.32 8.32 8.21
CA LYS A 63 -15.44 9.04 8.82
C LYS A 63 -16.39 8.12 9.58
N GLU A 64 -16.62 6.91 9.09
CA GLU A 64 -17.47 5.94 9.79
C GLU A 64 -16.77 5.40 11.05
N ILE A 65 -15.48 5.08 10.99
CA ILE A 65 -14.69 4.70 12.17
C ILE A 65 -14.77 5.78 13.26
N ALA A 66 -14.65 7.06 12.90
CA ALA A 66 -14.78 8.15 13.85
C ALA A 66 -16.15 8.17 14.55
N ARG A 67 -17.23 7.82 13.83
CA ARG A 67 -18.59 7.76 14.40
C ARG A 67 -18.78 6.61 15.38
N VAL A 68 -18.22 5.44 15.06
CA VAL A 68 -18.52 4.21 15.82
C VAL A 68 -17.47 3.84 16.85
N SER A 69 -16.23 4.32 16.74
CA SER A 69 -15.08 3.85 17.56
C SER A 69 -15.30 3.89 19.07
N ALA A 70 -16.00 4.89 19.59
CA ALA A 70 -16.29 5.00 21.02
C ALA A 70 -17.39 4.04 21.50
N ALA A 71 -18.32 3.67 20.62
CA ALA A 71 -19.53 2.92 20.95
C ALA A 71 -19.41 1.43 20.61
N ASP A 72 -18.80 1.10 19.46
CA ASP A 72 -18.63 -0.26 18.96
C ASP A 72 -17.23 -0.46 18.37
N LYS A 73 -16.36 -1.06 19.19
CA LYS A 73 -14.97 -1.37 18.80
C LYS A 73 -14.89 -2.47 17.75
N ALA A 74 -15.82 -3.41 17.76
CA ALA A 74 -15.81 -4.53 16.82
C ALA A 74 -16.19 -4.03 15.42
N GLU A 75 -17.19 -3.16 15.33
CA GLU A 75 -17.53 -2.48 14.09
C GLU A 75 -16.38 -1.58 13.60
N ALA A 76 -15.79 -0.78 14.50
CA ALA A 76 -14.64 0.07 14.16
C ALA A 76 -13.46 -0.73 13.60
N ALA A 77 -13.12 -1.87 14.23
CA ALA A 77 -12.06 -2.78 13.74
C ALA A 77 -12.42 -3.44 12.40
N GLY A 78 -13.69 -3.81 12.20
CA GLY A 78 -14.17 -4.31 10.92
C GLY A 78 -14.06 -3.28 9.80
N LEU A 79 -14.33 -2.01 10.10
CA LEU A 79 -14.18 -0.90 9.17
C LEU A 79 -12.70 -0.60 8.85
N ASP A 80 -11.84 -0.54 9.88
CA ASP A 80 -10.40 -0.33 9.72
C ASP A 80 -9.78 -1.40 8.81
N GLY A 81 -10.14 -2.67 9.01
CA GLY A 81 -9.70 -3.78 8.16
C GLY A 81 -10.12 -3.69 6.68
N ARG A 82 -11.09 -2.84 6.33
CA ARG A 82 -11.51 -2.60 4.93
C ARG A 82 -10.66 -1.55 4.22
N ILE A 83 -9.81 -0.81 4.93
CA ILE A 83 -8.97 0.23 4.34
C ILE A 83 -7.85 -0.40 3.49
N GLU A 84 -7.12 -1.38 4.04
CA GLU A 84 -5.95 -1.98 3.37
C GLU A 84 -6.25 -2.51 1.95
N PRO A 85 -7.34 -3.26 1.69
CA PRO A 85 -7.66 -3.72 0.33
C PRO A 85 -7.92 -2.60 -0.67
N ILE A 86 -8.29 -1.40 -0.21
CA ILE A 86 -8.51 -0.22 -1.05
C ILE A 86 -7.22 0.58 -1.20
N TRP A 87 -6.41 0.67 -0.14
CA TRP A 87 -5.15 1.41 -0.13
C TRP A 87 -4.09 0.75 -1.00
N LYS A 88 -3.88 -0.56 -0.83
CA LYS A 88 -2.79 -1.29 -1.47
C LYS A 88 -2.70 -1.12 -3.00
N PRO A 89 -3.80 -1.17 -3.78
CA PRO A 89 -3.71 -0.95 -5.23
C PRO A 89 -3.37 0.48 -5.63
N VAL A 90 -3.60 1.48 -4.76
CA VAL A 90 -3.44 2.90 -5.07
C VAL A 90 -2.21 3.54 -4.40
N GLU A 91 -1.68 2.92 -3.36
CA GLU A 91 -0.58 3.41 -2.51
C GLU A 91 0.59 3.93 -3.36
N ASP A 92 1.07 3.10 -4.27
CA ASP A 92 2.21 3.40 -5.13
C ASP A 92 1.98 4.62 -6.02
N THR A 93 0.77 4.77 -6.56
CA THR A 93 0.40 5.93 -7.37
C THR A 93 0.28 7.18 -6.50
N VAL A 94 -0.28 7.07 -5.29
CA VAL A 94 -0.35 8.22 -4.36
C VAL A 94 1.05 8.66 -3.94
N ARG A 95 1.92 7.73 -3.56
CA ARG A 95 3.31 8.00 -3.15
C ARG A 95 4.12 8.67 -4.25
N ARG A 96 4.01 8.20 -5.50
CA ARG A 96 4.72 8.82 -6.63
C ARG A 96 4.18 10.21 -6.98
N ASN A 97 2.87 10.38 -6.91
CA ASN A 97 2.22 11.64 -7.28
C ASN A 97 2.42 12.72 -6.20
N ASP A 98 2.29 12.34 -4.93
CA ASP A 98 2.25 13.27 -3.82
C ASP A 98 2.73 12.59 -2.51
N GLN A 99 4.03 12.74 -2.23
CA GLN A 99 4.68 12.16 -1.06
C GLN A 99 4.08 12.65 0.27
N ASP A 100 3.65 13.92 0.34
CA ASP A 100 3.03 14.48 1.54
C ASP A 100 1.65 13.87 1.79
N THR A 101 0.86 13.68 0.73
CA THR A 101 -0.42 12.96 0.82
C THR A 101 -0.17 11.53 1.30
N TYR A 102 0.80 10.82 0.73
CA TYR A 102 1.12 9.46 1.16
C TYR A 102 1.43 9.39 2.66
N LEU A 103 2.32 10.24 3.16
CA LEU A 103 2.68 10.26 4.58
C LEU A 103 1.49 10.61 5.47
N ALA A 104 0.68 11.60 5.08
CA ALA A 104 -0.51 11.98 5.84
C ALA A 104 -1.59 10.88 5.88
N MET A 105 -1.71 10.08 4.81
CA MET A 105 -2.59 8.91 4.80
C MET A 105 -2.06 7.83 5.75
N GLU A 106 -0.77 7.50 5.70
CA GLU A 106 -0.13 6.52 6.61
C GLU A 106 -0.27 6.91 8.09
N ASP A 107 -0.02 8.18 8.43
CA ASP A 107 -0.22 8.68 9.80
C ASP A 107 -1.69 8.61 10.22
N GLY A 108 -2.61 8.93 9.30
CA GLY A 108 -4.04 8.79 9.50
C GLY A 108 -4.46 7.35 9.79
N PHE A 109 -3.91 6.37 9.07
CA PHE A 109 -4.17 4.95 9.29
C PHE A 109 -3.68 4.47 10.64
N VAL A 110 -2.50 4.92 11.09
CA VAL A 110 -2.00 4.61 12.44
C VAL A 110 -2.96 5.13 13.52
N ALA A 111 -3.50 6.34 13.33
CA ALA A 111 -4.48 6.91 14.27
C ALA A 111 -5.80 6.13 14.28
N LEU A 112 -6.29 5.70 13.10
CA LEU A 112 -7.49 4.87 12.99
C LEU A 112 -7.31 3.46 13.57
N GLU A 113 -6.15 2.83 13.37
CA GLU A 113 -5.82 1.52 13.96
C GLU A 113 -5.86 1.61 15.50
N LYS A 114 -5.27 2.67 16.07
CA LYS A 114 -5.33 2.95 17.51
C LYS A 114 -6.78 3.17 17.97
N ALA A 115 -7.57 3.91 17.21
CA ALA A 115 -8.99 4.15 17.50
C ALA A 115 -9.79 2.84 17.50
N ALA A 116 -9.63 2.01 16.48
CA ALA A 116 -10.32 0.74 16.34
C ALA A 116 -9.93 -0.27 17.43
N GLY A 117 -8.63 -0.37 17.76
CA GLY A 117 -8.16 -1.27 18.80
C GLY A 117 -8.46 -0.79 20.22
N GLY A 118 -8.43 0.52 20.46
CA GLY A 118 -8.60 1.11 21.78
C GLY A 118 -10.02 1.58 22.11
N GLY A 119 -10.86 1.84 21.10
CA GLY A 119 -12.04 2.68 21.21
C GLY A 119 -11.71 4.15 21.51
N ASP A 120 -10.58 4.62 20.99
CA ASP A 120 -10.06 5.96 21.24
C ASP A 120 -10.67 6.96 20.24
N ALA A 121 -11.75 7.62 20.67
CA ALA A 121 -12.48 8.62 19.88
C ALA A 121 -11.59 9.77 19.38
N ALA A 122 -10.66 10.24 20.21
CA ALA A 122 -9.78 11.35 19.84
C ALA A 122 -8.81 10.96 18.73
N SER A 123 -8.28 9.73 18.80
CA SER A 123 -7.47 9.17 17.71
C SER A 123 -8.31 8.95 16.44
N ALA A 124 -9.59 8.58 16.58
CA ALA A 124 -10.50 8.40 15.46
C ALA A 124 -10.77 9.71 14.72
N ASP A 125 -11.08 10.77 15.47
CA ASP A 125 -11.29 12.12 14.94
C ASP A 125 -10.02 12.65 14.26
N THR A 126 -8.86 12.45 14.91
CA THR A 126 -7.56 12.86 14.35
C THR A 126 -7.28 12.14 13.02
N GLY A 127 -7.42 10.81 12.99
CA GLY A 127 -7.19 10.02 11.77
C GLY A 127 -8.15 10.39 10.65
N SER A 128 -9.44 10.54 10.97
CA SER A 128 -10.48 10.92 10.01
C SER A 128 -10.27 12.31 9.42
N ALA A 129 -9.92 13.29 10.26
CA ALA A 129 -9.64 14.66 9.83
C ALA A 129 -8.35 14.73 8.98
N GLY A 130 -7.30 14.02 9.40
CA GLY A 130 -6.03 13.92 8.66
C GLY A 130 -6.23 13.35 7.26
N ILE A 131 -6.90 12.21 7.16
CA ILE A 131 -7.23 11.57 5.87
C ILE A 131 -8.10 12.49 5.02
N SER A 132 -9.14 13.12 5.57
CA SER A 132 -10.00 14.03 4.81
C SER A 132 -9.21 15.22 4.25
N SER A 133 -8.24 15.74 5.02
CA SER A 133 -7.36 16.81 4.56
C SER A 133 -6.44 16.36 3.43
N ALA A 134 -5.78 15.21 3.60
CA ALA A 134 -4.88 14.63 2.61
C ALA A 134 -5.61 14.32 1.29
N VAL A 135 -6.79 13.69 1.37
CA VAL A 135 -7.65 13.38 0.22
C VAL A 135 -8.02 14.66 -0.54
N ARG A 136 -8.44 15.71 0.17
CA ARG A 136 -8.76 17.00 -0.45
C ARG A 136 -7.54 17.64 -1.13
N ALA A 137 -6.38 17.60 -0.50
CA ALA A 137 -5.13 18.13 -1.07
C ALA A 137 -4.74 17.38 -2.35
N TYR A 138 -4.81 16.05 -2.34
CA TYR A 138 -4.54 15.21 -3.50
C TYR A 138 -5.49 15.52 -4.66
N LEU A 139 -6.80 15.56 -4.38
CA LEU A 139 -7.83 15.80 -5.40
C LEU A 139 -7.74 17.19 -6.04
N ALA A 140 -7.17 18.18 -5.35
CA ALA A 140 -6.92 19.50 -5.92
C ALA A 140 -5.84 19.47 -7.04
N LYS A 141 -4.90 18.53 -6.97
CA LYS A 141 -3.82 18.34 -7.96
C LYS A 141 -4.18 17.29 -9.01
N TYR A 142 -4.89 16.24 -8.59
CA TYR A 142 -5.27 15.08 -9.39
C TYR A 142 -6.78 14.91 -9.38
N PRO A 143 -7.52 15.77 -10.10
CA PRO A 143 -8.95 15.61 -10.24
C PRO A 143 -9.23 14.31 -10.99
N GLY A 144 -9.90 13.38 -10.31
CA GLY A 144 -10.44 12.16 -10.90
C GLY A 144 -11.87 12.35 -11.34
#